data_AF-A0AAJ3D4R4-F1
#
_entry.id   AF-A0AAJ3D4R4-F1
#
_cell.length_a   1.000
_cell.length_b   1.000
_cell.length_c   1.000
_cell.angle_alpha   90.00
_cell.angle_beta   90.00
_cell.angle_gamma   90.00
#
_symmetry.space_group_name_H-M   'P 1'
#
loop_
_entity.id
_entity.type
_entity.pdbx_description
1 polymer ?
#
loop_
_entity_poly.entity_id
_entity_poly.type
_entity_poly.pdbx_seq_one_letter_code
_entity_poly.pdbx_strand_id
1 'polypeptide(L)' 'MDDQLIDELVGGAQAEDLQLTGEGGLLQRLTKRLLKSALEGEITDHLGHDKQCCAPRASRSPCR' A
#
# COMPACT_ATOMS: atom_id res chain seq x y z
N MET A 1 -14.18 8.61 1.78
CA MET A 1 -12.71 8.76 1.68
C MET A 1 -12.30 9.45 2.95
N ASP A 2 -11.23 8.97 3.58
CA ASP A 2 -10.78 9.50 4.86
C ASP A 2 -9.92 10.75 4.64
N ASP A 3 -10.24 11.85 5.31
CA ASP A 3 -9.52 13.12 5.15
C ASP A 3 -8.06 13.01 5.64
N GLN A 4 -7.79 12.16 6.63
CA GLN A 4 -6.44 11.92 7.13
C GLN A 4 -5.56 11.26 6.07
N LEU A 5 -6.11 10.34 5.28
CA LEU A 5 -5.39 9.72 4.16
C LEU A 5 -5.09 10.71 3.04
N ILE A 6 -5.99 11.67 2.80
CA ILE A 6 -5.74 12.74 1.81
C ILE A 6 -4.59 13.62 2.29
N ASP A 7 -4.56 13.99 3.57
CA ASP A 7 -3.48 14.79 4.16
C ASP A 7 -2.12 14.08 4.10
N GLU A 8 -2.07 12.77 4.36
CA GLU A 8 -0.83 11.98 4.23
C GLU A 8 -0.31 11.96 2.78
N LEU A 9 -1.20 11.78 1.81
CA LEU A 9 -0.84 11.77 0.39
C LEU A 9 -0.34 13.14 -0.09
N VAL A 10 -0.99 14.21 0.35
CA VAL A 10 -0.58 15.59 0.04
C VAL A 10 0.75 15.92 0.71
N GLY A 11 0.92 15.54 1.98
CA GLY A 11 2.16 15.75 2.73
C GLY A 11 3.35 15.01 2.12
N GLY A 12 3.15 13.76 1.69
CA GLY A 12 4.16 13.00 0.95
C GLY A 12 4.55 13.67 -0.37
N ALA A 13 3.56 14.14 -1.15
CA ALA A 13 3.84 14.86 -2.39
C ALA A 13 4.67 16.13 -2.15
N GLN A 14 4.33 16.91 -1.12
CA GLN A 14 5.08 18.12 -0.76
C GLN A 14 6.51 17.80 -0.30
N ALA A 15 6.70 16.72 0.45
CA ALA A 15 8.04 16.29 0.89
C ALA A 15 8.93 15.86 -0.28
N GLU A 16 8.34 15.35 -1.36
CA GLU A 16 9.02 14.97 -2.60
C GLU A 16 9.10 16.09 -3.64
N ASP A 17 8.69 17.33 -3.30
CA ASP A 17 8.56 18.48 -4.23
C ASP A 17 7.71 18.15 -5.47
N LEU A 18 6.74 17.25 -5.30
CA LEU A 18 5.90 16.72 -6.34
C LEU A 18 4.64 17.58 -6.50
N GLN A 19 4.34 17.97 -7.74
CA GLN A 19 3.06 18.62 -8.02
C GLN A 19 1.88 17.68 -7.76
N LEU A 20 0.80 18.19 -7.17
CA LEU A 20 -0.41 17.40 -6.93
C LEU A 20 -1.11 17.01 -8.24
N THR A 21 -1.10 17.92 -9.21
CA THR A 21 -1.72 17.81 -10.54
C THR A 21 -0.69 18.07 -11.63
N GLY A 22 -1.00 17.67 -12.86
CA GLY A 22 -0.12 17.90 -14.02
C GLY A 22 0.76 16.70 -14.36
N GLU A 23 1.60 16.87 -15.38
CA GLU A 23 2.47 15.80 -15.87
C GLU A 23 3.56 15.47 -14.84
N GLY A 24 3.70 14.19 -14.52
CA GLY A 24 4.57 13.67 -13.46
C GLY A 24 3.99 13.77 -12.05
N GLY A 25 2.86 14.45 -11.85
CA GLY A 25 2.29 14.74 -10.53
C GLY A 25 1.66 13.55 -9.79
N LEU A 26 1.35 13.75 -8.51
CA LEU A 26 0.82 12.73 -7.60
C LEU A 26 -0.41 12.02 -8.18
N LEU A 27 -1.41 12.78 -8.64
CA LEU A 27 -2.66 12.21 -9.17
C LEU A 27 -2.42 11.39 -10.44
N GLN A 28 -1.50 11.80 -11.30
CA GLN A 28 -1.18 11.04 -12.51
C GLN A 28 -0.49 9.73 -12.16
N ARG A 29 0.44 9.74 -11.19
CA ARG A 29 1.11 8.54 -10.69
C ARG A 29 0.12 7.58 -10.01
N LEU A 30 -0.79 8.12 -9.19
CA LEU A 30 -1.84 7.34 -8.53
C LEU A 30 -2.76 6.69 -9.57
N THR A 31 -3.23 7.47 -10.55
CA THR A 31 -4.07 6.96 -11.65
C THR A 31 -3.37 5.89 -12.45
N LYS A 32 -2.08 6.07 -12.77
CA LYS A 32 -1.27 5.06 -13.46
C LYS A 32 -1.16 3.77 -12.64
N ARG A 33 -0.96 3.90 -11.32
CA ARG A 33 -0.86 2.74 -10.42
C ARG A 33 -2.21 2.02 -10.28
N LEU A 34 -3.30 2.76 -10.14
CA LEU A 34 -4.66 2.20 -10.11
C LEU A 34 -5.00 1.49 -11.43
N LEU A 35 -4.72 2.12 -12.57
CA LEU A 35 -4.93 1.51 -13.87
C LEU A 35 -4.08 0.25 -14.03
N LYS A 36 -2.79 0.33 -13.67
CA LYS A 36 -1.89 -0.83 -13.68
C LYS A 36 -2.39 -1.94 -12.75
N SER A 37 -2.86 -1.62 -11.55
CA SER A 37 -3.45 -2.58 -10.61
C SER A 37 -4.80 -3.11 -11.05
N ALA A 38 -5.57 -2.40 -11.87
CA ALA A 38 -6.79 -2.92 -12.48
C ALA A 38 -6.46 -3.88 -13.62
N LEU A 39 -5.46 -3.56 -14.45
CA LEU A 39 -4.95 -4.45 -15.50
C LEU A 39 -4.24 -5.69 -14.92
N GLU A 40 -3.44 -5.52 -13.88
CA GLU A 40 -2.82 -6.60 -13.12
C GLU A 40 -3.81 -7.23 -12.13
N GLY A 41 -4.99 -6.65 -11.91
CA GLY A 41 -6.01 -7.11 -10.97
C GLY A 41 -6.68 -8.42 -11.40
N GLU A 42 -6.67 -8.72 -12.70
CA GLU A 42 -6.97 -10.08 -13.19
C GLU A 42 -5.84 -11.09 -12.91
N ILE A 43 -4.65 -10.64 -12.47
CA ILE A 43 -3.46 -11.48 -12.20
C ILE A 43 -2.98 -11.40 -10.73
N THR A 44 -3.52 -10.48 -9.90
CA THR A 44 -3.06 -10.24 -8.52
C THR A 44 -4.14 -10.39 -7.44
N ASP A 45 -5.14 -11.24 -7.63
CA ASP A 45 -5.80 -11.96 -6.51
C ASP A 45 -4.83 -12.99 -5.87
N HIS A 46 -3.54 -12.68 -5.88
CA HIS A 46 -2.45 -13.58 -5.52
C HIS A 46 -1.26 -12.86 -4.89
N LEU A 47 -1.50 -11.91 -3.97
CA LEU A 47 -0.55 -11.63 -2.89
C LEU A 47 -1.32 -11.31 -1.59
N GLY A 48 -2.10 -12.29 -1.13
CA GLY A 48 -2.47 -12.39 0.27
C GLY A 48 -1.18 -12.41 1.11
N HIS A 49 -0.84 -11.27 1.69
CA HIS A 49 0.12 -11.20 2.79
C HIS A 49 -0.52 -11.82 4.04
N ASP A 50 -0.63 -13.16 4.05
CA ASP A 50 -0.62 -13.92 5.30
C ASP A 50 0.79 -14.54 5.43
N LYS A 51 1.75 -13.67 5.77
CA LYS A 51 3.06 -14.08 6.28
C LYS A 51 3.28 -13.37 7.61
N GLN A 52 2.41 -13.67 8.56
CA GLN A 52 2.63 -13.40 9.99
C GLN A 52 2.50 -14.71 10.77
N CYS A 53 3.26 -15.73 10.37
CA CYS A 53 3.45 -16.91 11.20
C CYS A 53 4.93 -17.28 11.25
N CYS A 54 5.70 -16.45 11.97
CA CYS A 54 7.03 -16.67 12.54
C CYS A 54 7.35 -15.39 13.35
N ALA A 55 7.55 -15.31 14.66
CA ALA A 55 7.63 -16.23 15.80
C ALA A 55 7.55 -15.34 17.08
N PRO A 56 7.47 -15.84 18.35
CA PRO A 56 8.64 -16.46 18.97
C PRO A 56 8.33 -17.67 19.86
N ARG A 57 9.31 -18.58 19.87
CA ARG A 57 9.39 -19.77 20.71
C ARG A 57 9.63 -19.38 22.17
N ALA A 58 8.59 -19.28 23.00
CA ALA A 58 8.71 -19.38 24.46
C ALA A 58 7.34 -19.50 25.16
N SER A 59 6.96 -20.71 25.59
CA SER A 59 6.49 -21.02 26.95
C SER A 59 5.84 -22.41 27.03
N ARG A 60 6.55 -23.28 27.75
CA ARG A 60 6.11 -24.43 28.56
C ARG A 60 4.61 -24.80 28.55
N SER A 61 4.25 -25.97 28.03
CA SER A 61 3.73 -27.16 28.76
C SER A 61 3.32 -28.27 27.77
N PRO A 62 3.40 -29.58 28.14
CA PRO A 62 3.52 -30.67 27.17
C PRO A 62 2.17 -31.12 26.62
N CYS A 63 2.23 -31.65 25.40
CA CYS A 63 1.14 -32.38 24.75
C CYS A 63 0.64 -33.52 25.66
N ARG A 64 -0.69 -33.65 25.77
CA ARG A 64 -1.39 -34.87 26.20
C ARG A 64 -2.40 -35.24 25.12
#